data_AF-A0A4Q0MMJ1-F1
#
_entry.id   AF-A0A4Q0MMJ1-F1
#
_cell.length_a   1.000
_cell.length_b   1.000
_cell.length_c   1.000
_cell.angle_alpha   90.00
_cell.angle_beta   90.00
_cell.angle_gamma   90.00
#
_symmetry.space_group_name_H-M   'P 1'
#
loop_
_entity.id
_entity.type
_entity.pdbx_description
1 polymer ?
#
loop_
_entity_poly.entity_id
_entity_poly.type
_entity_poly.pdbx_seq_one_letter_code
_entity_poly.pdbx_strand_id
1 'polypeptide(L)'
;MKPGPRAGAAARTDYVAKAKLAWAGSPPDWILALAEQATLSSAKATAARLGYSTSVISTAIANVYPGDLGRLEQKVRGAFMGATLDCPVLGEIGRDRCLDEQKEPFRSSSATRAQLFHHCNTPGRCPHSKKTAELTASVEGGASS
;
A
#
# COMPACT_ATOMS: atom_id res chain seq x y z
N MET A 1 38.80 -22.17 15.82
CA MET A 1 37.42 -22.24 15.27
C MET A 1 37.41 -21.44 13.98
N LYS A 2 37.25 -22.09 12.82
CA LYS A 2 37.21 -21.40 11.52
C LYS A 2 35.76 -20.97 11.27
N PRO A 3 35.45 -19.68 11.02
CA PRO A 3 34.12 -19.29 10.57
C PRO A 3 33.85 -19.92 9.20
N GLY A 4 32.66 -20.51 9.06
CA GLY A 4 32.20 -21.23 7.88
C GLY A 4 32.11 -20.37 6.60
N PRO A 5 31.81 -21.01 5.46
CA PRO A 5 31.96 -20.42 4.14
C PRO A 5 31.01 -19.26 3.90
N ARG A 6 31.51 -18.21 3.25
CA ARG A 6 30.73 -17.11 2.70
C ARG A 6 29.81 -17.69 1.61
N ALA A 7 28.51 -17.77 1.89
CA ALA A 7 27.52 -18.15 0.90
C ALA A 7 27.46 -17.05 -0.18
N GLY A 8 27.94 -17.40 -1.38
CA GLY A 8 27.87 -16.58 -2.58
C GLY A 8 26.43 -16.37 -3.06
N ALA A 9 26.25 -15.28 -3.80
CA ALA A 9 25.18 -15.01 -4.76
C ALA A 9 23.88 -15.83 -4.58
N ALA A 10 23.02 -15.40 -3.66
CA ALA A 10 21.70 -16.00 -3.48
C ALA A 10 20.87 -15.82 -4.76
N ALA A 11 20.38 -16.94 -5.30
CA ALA A 11 19.30 -16.96 -6.27
C ALA A 11 18.18 -16.01 -5.82
N ARG A 12 17.62 -15.21 -6.73
CA ARG A 12 16.46 -14.35 -6.41
C ARG A 12 15.39 -15.24 -5.76
N THR A 13 15.11 -14.99 -4.48
CA THR A 13 14.08 -15.72 -3.74
C THR A 13 12.76 -15.57 -4.48
N ASP A 14 12.23 -16.67 -5.02
CA ASP A 14 10.93 -16.68 -5.67
C ASP A 14 9.84 -16.71 -4.60
N TYR A 15 9.31 -15.53 -4.29
CA TYR A 15 8.26 -15.37 -3.29
C TYR A 15 6.90 -15.87 -3.82
N VAL A 16 6.71 -15.95 -5.14
CA VAL A 16 5.47 -16.41 -5.76
C VAL A 16 5.30 -17.92 -5.57
N ALA A 17 6.37 -18.68 -5.79
CA ALA A 17 6.42 -20.11 -5.50
C ALA A 17 6.16 -20.37 -4.01
N LYS A 18 6.76 -19.57 -3.11
CA LYS A 18 6.54 -19.67 -1.67
C LYS A 18 5.09 -19.39 -1.28
N ALA A 19 4.48 -18.34 -1.85
CA ALA A 19 3.07 -18.01 -1.63
C ALA A 19 2.16 -19.17 -2.04
N LYS A 20 2.37 -19.72 -3.24
CA LYS A 20 1.58 -20.86 -3.75
C LYS A 20 1.70 -22.08 -2.83
N LEU A 21 2.89 -22.40 -2.33
CA LEU A 21 3.09 -23.52 -1.40
C LEU A 21 2.38 -23.28 -0.06
N ALA A 22 2.48 -22.08 0.51
CA ALA A 22 1.89 -21.75 1.81
C ALA A 22 0.36 -21.67 1.80
N TRP A 23 -0.23 -21.27 0.67
CA TRP A 23 -1.68 -21.13 0.48
C TRP A 23 -2.31 -22.35 -0.23
N ALA A 24 -1.67 -23.51 -0.15
CA ALA A 24 -2.16 -24.76 -0.75
C ALA A 24 -2.52 -24.65 -2.24
N GLY A 25 -1.77 -23.83 -3.00
CA GLY A 25 -1.94 -23.62 -4.43
C GLY A 25 -2.90 -22.49 -4.83
N SER A 26 -3.68 -21.94 -3.90
CA SER A 26 -4.68 -20.89 -4.18
C SER A 26 -4.50 -19.65 -3.28
N PRO A 27 -3.37 -18.92 -3.41
CA PRO A 27 -3.19 -17.64 -2.72
C PRO A 27 -4.17 -16.57 -3.23
N PRO A 28 -4.64 -15.66 -2.36
CA PRO A 28 -5.46 -14.53 -2.79
C PRO A 28 -4.67 -13.58 -3.70
N ASP A 29 -5.40 -12.84 -4.54
CA ASP A 29 -4.86 -11.93 -5.55
C ASP A 29 -3.81 -10.95 -5.01
N TRP A 30 -4.08 -10.36 -3.84
CA TRP A 30 -3.18 -9.42 -3.21
C TRP A 30 -1.90 -10.07 -2.67
N ILE A 31 -1.95 -11.33 -2.22
CA ILE A 31 -0.74 -12.07 -1.81
C ILE A 31 0.13 -12.38 -3.02
N LEU A 32 -0.48 -12.73 -4.16
CA LEU A 32 0.25 -12.92 -5.42
C LEU A 32 0.93 -11.62 -5.84
N ALA A 33 0.21 -10.50 -5.89
CA ALA A 33 0.78 -9.20 -6.23
C ALA A 33 1.92 -8.78 -5.27
N LEU A 34 1.77 -9.05 -3.97
CA LEU A 34 2.81 -8.80 -2.98
C LEU A 34 4.06 -9.66 -3.23
N ALA A 35 3.86 -10.94 -3.53
CA ALA A 35 4.93 -11.89 -3.80
C ALA A 35 5.66 -11.58 -5.11
N GLU A 36 4.93 -11.22 -6.17
CA GLU A 36 5.49 -10.76 -7.44
C GLU A 36 6.35 -9.52 -7.23
N GLN A 37 5.85 -8.52 -6.49
CA GLN A 37 6.61 -7.32 -6.21
C GLN A 37 7.85 -7.59 -5.35
N ALA A 38 7.74 -8.46 -4.34
CA ALA A 38 8.87 -8.86 -3.51
C ALA A 38 9.94 -9.62 -4.31
N THR A 39 9.54 -10.36 -5.35
CA THR A 39 10.43 -11.06 -6.28
C THR A 39 11.10 -10.10 -7.27
N LEU A 40 10.35 -9.09 -7.75
CA LEU A 40 10.84 -8.08 -8.70
C LEU A 40 11.80 -7.06 -8.06
N SER A 41 11.44 -6.50 -6.91
CA SER A 41 12.25 -5.49 -6.23
C SER A 41 13.09 -6.11 -5.12
N SER A 42 12.44 -6.50 -4.02
CA SER A 42 12.99 -7.18 -2.83
C SER A 42 11.97 -7.05 -1.70
N ALA A 43 11.84 -8.05 -0.82
CA ALA A 43 10.96 -7.96 0.35
C ALA A 43 11.21 -6.72 1.23
N LYS A 44 12.47 -6.23 1.31
CA LYS A 44 12.82 -5.00 2.03
C LYS A 44 12.26 -3.74 1.38
N ALA A 45 12.38 -3.62 0.06
CA ALA A 45 11.84 -2.48 -0.68
C ALA A 45 10.29 -2.49 -0.64
N THR A 46 9.69 -3.67 -0.83
CA THR A 46 8.24 -3.87 -0.73
C THR A 46 7.71 -3.51 0.66
N ALA A 47 8.38 -3.96 1.72
CA ALA A 47 8.01 -3.66 3.10
C ALA A 47 8.12 -2.16 3.42
N ALA A 48 9.23 -1.52 3.01
CA ALA A 48 9.44 -0.08 3.18
C ALA A 48 8.34 0.72 2.48
N ARG A 49 7.94 0.31 1.26
CA ARG A 49 6.88 0.97 0.49
C ARG A 49 5.50 0.84 1.12
N LEU A 50 5.23 -0.26 1.83
CA LEU A 50 3.99 -0.44 2.59
C LEU A 50 4.02 0.18 3.99
N GLY A 51 5.20 0.61 4.48
CA GLY A 51 5.40 1.07 5.86
C GLY A 51 5.39 -0.07 6.89
N TYR A 52 5.73 -1.29 6.48
CA TYR A 52 5.81 -2.47 7.34
C TYR A 52 7.23 -3.04 7.39
N SER A 53 7.45 -3.94 8.34
CA SER A 53 8.71 -4.69 8.45
C SER A 53 8.77 -5.82 7.42
N THR A 54 9.98 -6.17 6.97
CA THR A 54 10.25 -7.34 6.09
C THR A 54 9.65 -8.65 6.62
N SER A 55 9.64 -8.81 7.94
CA SER A 55 9.05 -9.97 8.62
C SER A 55 7.54 -10.06 8.41
N VAL A 56 6.82 -8.94 8.31
CA VAL A 56 5.37 -8.90 8.05
C VAL A 56 5.09 -9.43 6.64
N ILE A 57 5.86 -8.98 5.66
CA ILE A 57 5.74 -9.44 4.27
C ILE A 57 6.01 -10.94 4.17
N SER A 58 7.07 -11.40 4.83
CA SER A 58 7.47 -12.81 4.80
C SER A 58 6.48 -13.74 5.49
N THR A 59 5.88 -13.30 6.61
CA THR A 59 4.87 -14.08 7.34
C THR A 59 3.51 -14.05 6.65
N ALA A 60 3.13 -12.95 5.99
CA ALA A 60 1.92 -12.86 5.17
C ALA A 60 1.99 -13.81 3.95
N ILE A 61 3.11 -13.80 3.23
CA ILE A 61 3.36 -14.73 2.11
C ILE A 61 3.34 -16.19 2.58
N ALA A 62 3.88 -16.45 3.77
CA ALA A 62 3.90 -17.79 4.37
C ALA A 62 2.59 -18.20 5.05
N ASN A 63 1.52 -17.40 4.96
CA ASN A 63 0.22 -17.67 5.58
C ASN A 63 0.27 -17.95 7.10
N VAL A 64 1.22 -17.33 7.80
CA VAL A 64 1.44 -17.48 9.25
C VAL A 64 1.40 -16.15 9.99
N TYR A 65 0.93 -15.08 9.34
CA TYR A 65 0.85 -13.77 9.94
C TYR A 65 -0.32 -13.70 10.94
N PRO A 66 -0.06 -13.52 12.25
CA PRO A 66 -1.12 -13.50 13.26
C PRO A 66 -1.80 -12.13 13.40
N GLY A 67 -1.42 -11.15 12.57
CA GLY A 67 -1.94 -9.79 12.63
C GLY A 67 -3.16 -9.58 11.71
N ASP A 68 -3.51 -8.30 11.53
CA ASP A 68 -4.65 -7.89 10.72
C ASP A 68 -4.32 -7.97 9.22
N LEU A 69 -4.67 -9.11 8.61
CA LEU A 69 -4.53 -9.35 7.17
C LEU A 69 -5.40 -8.40 6.33
N GLY A 70 -6.54 -7.93 6.85
CA GLY A 70 -7.43 -7.01 6.11
C GLY A 70 -6.80 -5.63 5.94
N ARG A 71 -6.13 -5.10 6.96
CA ARG A 71 -5.37 -3.85 6.86
C ARG A 71 -4.18 -3.97 5.92
N LEU A 72 -3.50 -5.12 5.95
CA LEU A 72 -2.39 -5.39 5.03
C LEU A 72 -2.90 -5.51 3.59
N GLU A 73 -4.00 -6.21 3.36
CA GLU A 73 -4.65 -6.33 2.05
C GLU A 73 -4.97 -4.96 1.47
N GLN A 74 -5.64 -4.07 2.22
CA GLN A 74 -5.97 -2.73 1.74
C GLN A 74 -4.73 -1.94 1.31
N LYS A 75 -3.63 -2.09 2.07
CA LYS A 75 -2.35 -1.45 1.76
C LYS A 75 -1.71 -2.02 0.50
N VAL A 76 -1.71 -3.34 0.36
CA VAL A 76 -1.17 -4.05 -0.80
C VAL A 76 -1.96 -3.74 -2.06
N ARG A 77 -3.30 -3.80 -1.98
CA ARG A 77 -4.20 -3.43 -3.07
C ARG A 77 -3.99 -1.97 -3.49
N GLY A 78 -3.80 -1.08 -2.52
CA GLY A 78 -3.52 0.33 -2.75
C GLY A 78 -2.14 0.64 -3.36
N ALA A 79 -1.13 -0.17 -3.06
CA ALA A 79 0.26 0.09 -3.45
C ALA A 79 0.75 -0.68 -4.69
N PHE A 80 0.23 -1.90 -4.91
CA PHE A 80 0.75 -2.83 -5.92
C PHE A 80 -0.28 -3.30 -6.93
N MET A 81 -1.55 -3.42 -6.55
CA MET A 81 -2.60 -3.84 -7.49
C MET A 81 -3.20 -2.67 -8.29
N GLY A 82 -2.51 -1.53 -8.36
CA GLY A 82 -2.92 -0.45 -9.25
C GLY A 82 -4.29 0.12 -8.92
N ALA A 83 -4.63 0.30 -7.64
CA ALA A 83 -5.59 1.35 -7.30
C ALA A 83 -4.92 2.70 -7.59
N THR A 84 -4.72 3.00 -8.87
CA THR A 84 -4.40 4.33 -9.34
C THR A 84 -5.68 5.13 -9.32
N LEU A 85 -5.55 6.38 -8.93
CA LEU A 85 -6.63 7.34 -8.92
C LEU A 85 -6.18 8.55 -9.70
N ASP A 86 -7.14 9.15 -10.39
CA ASP A 86 -6.92 10.42 -11.03
C ASP A 86 -6.94 11.52 -9.95
N CYS A 87 -5.77 12.11 -9.71
CA CYS A 87 -5.62 13.26 -8.84
C CYS A 87 -5.74 14.53 -9.68
N PRO A 88 -6.64 15.47 -9.34
CA PRO A 88 -6.83 16.70 -10.09
C PRO A 88 -5.60 17.64 -10.08
N VAL A 89 -4.59 17.36 -9.25
CA VAL A 89 -3.35 18.16 -9.14
C VAL A 89 -2.13 17.42 -9.70
N LEU A 90 -2.03 16.10 -9.51
CA LEU A 90 -0.86 15.29 -9.89
C LEU A 90 -1.12 14.37 -11.09
N GLY A 91 -2.34 14.27 -11.60
CA GLY A 91 -2.76 13.30 -12.61
C GLY A 91 -2.91 11.89 -12.04
N GLU A 92 -2.64 10.87 -12.85
CA GLU A 92 -2.70 9.47 -12.42
C GLU A 92 -1.64 9.19 -11.33
N ILE A 93 -2.11 8.87 -10.13
CA ILE A 93 -1.23 8.54 -8.98
C ILE A 93 -1.71 7.27 -8.28
N GLY A 94 -0.79 6.55 -7.64
CA GLY A 94 -1.14 5.43 -6.76
C GLY A 94 -1.91 5.89 -5.52
N ARG A 95 -2.80 5.03 -5.00
CA ARG A 95 -3.55 5.31 -3.77
C ARG A 95 -2.64 5.54 -2.57
N ASP A 96 -1.49 4.88 -2.53
CA ASP A 96 -0.45 5.12 -1.53
C ASP A 96 0.00 6.58 -1.53
N ARG A 97 0.30 7.12 -2.72
CA ARG A 97 0.76 8.49 -2.90
C ARG A 97 -0.32 9.50 -2.56
N CYS A 98 -1.57 9.22 -2.92
CA CYS A 98 -2.71 10.04 -2.54
C CYS A 98 -2.89 10.11 -1.02
N LEU A 99 -2.77 8.97 -0.31
CA LEU A 99 -2.90 8.93 1.15
C LEU A 99 -1.73 9.61 1.87
N ASP A 100 -0.55 9.63 1.26
CA ASP A 100 0.63 10.32 1.76
C ASP A 100 0.47 11.84 1.64
N GLU A 101 0.10 12.33 0.45
CA GLU A 101 -0.14 13.77 0.22
C GLU A 101 -1.33 14.31 1.03
N GLN A 102 -2.33 13.47 1.37
CA GLN A 102 -3.42 13.85 2.27
C GLN A 102 -2.98 14.07 3.74
N LYS A 103 -1.85 13.53 4.16
CA LYS A 103 -1.33 13.68 5.53
C LYS A 103 -0.34 14.83 5.67
N GLU A 104 0.23 15.27 4.56
CA GLU A 104 1.23 16.33 4.56
C GLU A 104 0.61 17.65 5.07
N PRO A 105 1.27 18.35 6.02
CA PRO A 105 0.79 19.64 6.49
C PRO A 105 0.94 20.72 5.42
N PHE A 106 0.16 21.79 5.54
CA PHE A 106 0.25 22.94 4.63
C PHE A 106 1.66 23.53 4.61
N ARG A 107 2.20 23.72 3.40
CA ARG A 107 3.52 24.30 3.15
C ARG A 107 3.40 25.35 2.06
N SER A 108 3.66 26.61 2.40
CA SER A 108 3.63 27.74 1.46
C SER A 108 4.81 27.77 0.49
N SER A 109 5.86 26.99 0.77
CA SER A 109 7.10 26.98 -0.02
C SER A 109 6.97 26.30 -1.40
N SER A 110 5.84 25.67 -1.71
CA SER A 110 5.57 25.07 -3.03
C SER A 110 4.11 25.28 -3.43
N ALA A 111 3.90 25.91 -4.58
CA ALA A 111 2.56 26.14 -5.15
C ALA A 111 1.80 24.82 -5.39
N THR A 112 2.49 23.77 -5.86
CA THR A 112 1.91 22.44 -6.05
C THR A 112 1.43 21.83 -4.73
N ARG A 113 2.21 22.00 -3.65
CA ARG A 113 1.83 21.51 -2.31
C ARG A 113 0.67 22.29 -1.70
N ALA A 114 0.64 23.60 -1.89
CA ALA A 114 -0.50 24.42 -1.47
C ALA A 114 -1.80 23.98 -2.20
N GLN A 115 -1.72 23.72 -3.50
CA GLN A 115 -2.84 23.20 -4.29
C GLN A 115 -3.29 21.81 -3.81
N LEU A 116 -2.35 20.88 -3.59
CA LEU A 116 -2.65 19.55 -3.04
C LEU A 116 -3.35 19.63 -1.69
N PHE A 117 -2.83 20.45 -0.78
CA PHE A 117 -3.43 20.65 0.54
C PHE A 117 -4.88 21.15 0.45
N HIS A 118 -5.16 22.13 -0.43
CA HIS A 118 -6.52 22.64 -0.62
C HIS A 118 -7.44 21.61 -1.28
N HIS A 119 -7.00 20.91 -2.32
CA HIS A 119 -7.82 19.86 -2.95
C HIS A 119 -8.11 18.70 -1.99
N CYS A 120 -7.15 18.35 -1.13
CA CYS A 120 -7.31 17.28 -0.14
C CYS A 120 -8.12 17.70 1.10
N ASN A 121 -8.07 18.95 1.55
CA ASN A 121 -8.79 19.42 2.75
C ASN A 121 -10.14 20.09 2.47
N THR A 122 -10.45 20.40 1.21
CA THR A 122 -11.77 20.93 0.83
C THR A 122 -12.68 19.77 0.38
N PRO A 123 -13.80 19.52 1.08
CA PRO A 123 -14.73 18.47 0.69
C PRO A 123 -15.33 18.77 -0.69
N GLY A 124 -15.49 17.75 -1.52
CA GLY A 124 -16.02 17.86 -2.89
C GLY A 124 -14.99 18.27 -3.96
N ARG A 125 -13.78 18.70 -3.59
CA ARG A 125 -12.72 19.08 -4.54
C ARG A 125 -11.82 17.92 -4.98
N CYS A 126 -11.82 16.86 -4.20
CA CYS A 126 -11.20 15.58 -4.52
C CYS A 126 -12.16 14.45 -4.12
N PRO A 127 -12.57 13.57 -5.05
CA PRO A 127 -13.50 12.46 -4.75
C PRO A 127 -12.89 11.43 -3.79
N HIS A 128 -11.57 11.41 -3.68
CA HIS A 128 -10.81 10.49 -2.81
C HIS A 128 -10.31 11.14 -1.51
N SER A 129 -10.68 12.39 -1.25
CA SER A 129 -10.36 13.04 0.02
C SER A 129 -11.14 12.41 1.17
N LYS A 130 -10.47 12.22 2.32
CA LYS A 130 -11.12 11.88 3.59
C LYS A 130 -12.26 12.83 3.97
N LYS A 131 -12.09 14.13 3.69
CA LYS A 131 -13.11 15.15 3.97
C LYS A 131 -14.35 14.98 3.10
N THR A 132 -14.16 14.58 1.85
CA THR A 132 -15.28 14.21 0.97
C THR A 132 -15.97 12.98 1.51
N ALA A 133 -15.23 11.93 1.88
CA ALA A 133 -15.81 10.70 2.45
C ALA A 133 -16.58 10.95 3.76
N GLU A 134 -16.08 11.81 4.65
CA GLU A 134 -16.80 12.24 5.86
C GLU A 134 -18.07 13.03 5.52
N LEU A 135 -18.04 13.89 4.49
CA LEU A 135 -19.20 14.64 4.04
C LEU A 135 -20.28 13.71 3.46
N THR A 136 -19.92 12.77 2.58
CA THR A 136 -20.88 11.80 2.03
C THR A 136 -21.50 10.94 3.15
N ALA A 137 -20.69 10.47 4.10
CA ALA A 137 -21.18 9.72 5.25
C ALA A 137 -22.14 10.51 6.15
N SER A 138 -21.98 11.83 6.23
CA SER A 138 -22.86 12.72 7.00
C SER A 138 -24.19 13.00 6.30
N VAL A 139 -24.22 13.01 4.97
CA VAL A 139 -25.43 13.27 4.17
C VAL A 139 -26.38 12.07 4.18
N GLU A 140 -25.87 10.84 4.21
CA GLU A 140 -26.71 9.62 4.26
C GLU A 140 -27.31 9.35 5.65
N GLY A 141 -26.79 9.98 6.72
CA GLY A 141 -27.37 9.93 8.07
C GLY A 141 -28.56 10.88 8.29
N GLY A 142 -28.93 11.69 7.29
CA GLY A 142 -29.99 12.70 7.38
C GLY A 142 -31.28 12.39 6.59
N ALA A 143 -31.40 11.20 6.00
CA ALA A 143 -32.61 10.77 5.29
C ALA A 143 -33.37 9.68 6.07
N SER A 144 -33.74 10.00 7.32
CA SER A 144 -34.78 9.29 8.08
C SER A 144 -35.24 10.17 9.24
N SER A 145 -36.11 11.13 8.94
CA SER A 145 -37.29 11.57 9.72
C SER A 145 -37.82 12.89 9.18
#